data_AF-A0A535VQR8-F1
#
_entry.id   AF-A0A535VQR8-F1
#
_cell.length_a   1.000
_cell.length_b   1.000
_cell.length_c   1.000
_cell.angle_alpha   90.00
_cell.angle_beta   90.00
_cell.angle_gamma   90.00
#
_symmetry.space_group_name_H-M   'P 1'
#
loop_
_entity.id
_entity.type
_entity.pdbx_description
1 polymer ?
#
loop_
_entity_poly.entity_id
_entity_poly.type
_entity_poly.pdbx_seq_one_letter_code
_entity_poly.pdbx_strand_id
1 'polypeptide(L)'
;MKSNEKPPPLPTTRNACFLPLHECRGFRRRKLVMRLERPNMTCEEFEELSGAYALDAVTPAERLAAEAHLATCARCTRLFQETRGVVSLLPLSVPQIPPPPSLQGRILSAIRDESNSITGQPTQPMGDASVPSPRPHLSRFHG
;
A
#
# COMPACT_ATOMS: atom_id res chain seq x y z
N MET A 1 38.64 51.74 34.75
CA MET A 1 37.99 50.56 35.35
C MET A 1 37.09 49.90 34.34
N LYS A 2 37.42 48.63 34.03
CA LYS A 2 36.51 47.50 33.71
C LYS A 2 35.57 47.71 32.51
N SER A 3 35.83 47.09 31.35
CA SER A 3 35.50 45.66 31.06
C SER A 3 34.01 45.43 31.31
N ASN A 4 33.18 44.92 30.42
CA ASN A 4 33.34 43.99 29.30
C ASN A 4 31.89 43.65 29.00
N GLU A 5 31.40 43.73 27.77
CA GLU A 5 30.42 42.73 27.34
C GLU A 5 30.52 42.50 25.83
N LYS A 6 30.86 41.25 25.56
CA LYS A 6 31.28 40.65 24.31
C LYS A 6 30.05 40.41 23.41
N PRO A 7 30.06 40.79 22.12
CA PRO A 7 28.92 40.54 21.24
C PRO A 7 28.69 39.02 21.06
N PRO A 8 27.43 38.54 21.05
CA PRO A 8 27.13 37.13 20.85
C PRO A 8 27.53 36.67 19.43
N PRO A 9 28.14 35.49 19.28
CA PRO A 9 28.62 35.00 18.01
C PRO A 9 27.46 34.60 17.07
N LEU A 10 27.63 34.90 15.78
CA LEU A 10 26.79 34.44 14.67
C LEU A 10 26.75 32.90 14.62
N PRO A 11 25.62 32.28 14.19
CA PRO A 11 25.53 30.83 14.07
C PRO A 11 26.45 30.33 12.95
N THR A 12 27.54 29.69 13.37
CA THR A 12 28.50 28.97 12.53
C THR A 12 27.86 27.68 12.02
N THR A 13 27.96 27.49 10.71
CA THR A 13 27.53 26.29 9.99
C THR A 13 28.15 25.05 10.60
N ARG A 14 27.35 24.29 11.35
CA ARG A 14 27.75 23.00 11.89
C ARG A 14 26.67 21.97 11.58
N ASN A 15 26.63 21.54 10.32
CA ASN A 15 25.97 20.30 9.92
C ASN A 15 26.52 19.80 8.57
N ALA A 16 27.81 19.46 8.59
CA ALA A 16 28.37 18.46 7.70
C ALA A 16 28.99 17.39 8.59
N CYS A 17 28.26 16.30 8.83
CA CYS A 17 28.86 15.04 9.29
C CYS A 17 28.99 14.15 8.07
N PHE A 18 30.25 13.91 7.72
CA PHE A 18 30.75 13.03 6.69
C PHE A 18 30.80 11.58 7.26
N LEU A 19 30.02 10.67 6.68
CA LEU A 19 30.01 9.18 6.80
C LEU A 19 29.58 8.51 8.14
N PRO A 20 29.19 7.21 8.16
CA PRO A 20 28.44 6.40 7.20
C PRO A 20 27.16 5.78 7.80
N LEU A 21 26.30 5.31 6.90
CA LEU A 21 25.00 4.65 7.04
C LEU A 21 24.90 3.58 8.15
N HIS A 22 24.44 3.94 9.36
CA HIS A 22 23.43 3.17 10.11
C HIS A 22 22.93 3.98 11.32
N GLU A 23 21.62 3.99 11.51
CA GLU A 23 20.97 4.26 12.81
C GLU A 23 21.23 5.59 13.54
N CYS A 24 20.56 6.66 13.08
CA CYS A 24 20.07 7.69 13.99
C CYS A 24 18.60 8.01 13.72
N ARG A 25 17.75 7.45 14.59
CA ARG A 25 16.29 7.64 14.71
C ARG A 25 15.95 9.13 14.90
N GLY A 26 15.63 9.84 13.82
CA GLY A 26 15.31 11.27 13.88
C GLY A 26 14.50 11.81 12.70
N PHE A 27 13.84 10.94 11.92
CA PHE A 27 13.02 11.34 10.78
C PHE A 27 11.68 11.93 11.28
N ARG A 28 11.66 13.24 11.57
CA ARG A 28 10.40 13.97 11.85
C ARG A 28 9.53 14.02 10.58
N ARG A 29 8.87 12.91 10.31
CA ARG A 29 7.90 12.66 9.23
C ARG A 29 6.52 13.28 9.50
N ARG A 30 6.44 14.47 10.14
CA ARG A 30 5.19 14.89 10.80
C ARG A 30 4.65 16.30 10.54
N LYS A 31 5.21 17.12 9.65
CA LYS A 31 4.54 18.38 9.23
C LYS A 31 4.82 18.74 7.77
N LEU A 32 4.31 17.92 6.86
CA LEU A 32 3.77 18.44 5.59
C LEU A 32 2.60 17.55 5.16
N VAL A 33 1.72 17.17 6.11
CA VAL A 33 0.32 16.96 5.76
C VAL A 33 -0.18 18.34 5.39
N MET A 34 0.03 18.63 4.12
CA MET A 34 -0.62 19.65 3.36
C MET A 34 -2.03 19.83 3.92
N ARG A 35 -2.32 21.06 4.32
CA ARG A 35 -3.66 21.61 4.17
C ARG A 35 -3.93 21.64 2.67
N LEU A 36 -4.10 20.47 2.05
CA LEU A 36 -4.82 20.40 0.79
C LEU A 36 -6.23 20.71 1.24
N GLU A 37 -6.75 21.90 0.89
CA GLU A 37 -8.16 22.02 0.63
C GLU A 37 -8.61 20.68 0.02
N ARG A 38 -9.41 19.92 0.77
CA ARG A 38 -10.11 18.77 0.20
C ARG A 38 -10.80 19.34 -1.04
N PRO A 39 -10.48 18.91 -2.27
CA PRO A 39 -11.26 19.34 -3.41
C PRO A 39 -12.67 18.83 -3.14
N ASN A 40 -13.54 19.75 -2.73
CA ASN A 40 -14.93 19.45 -2.47
C ASN A 40 -15.58 19.32 -3.84
N MET A 41 -15.42 18.13 -4.42
CA MET A 41 -16.09 17.76 -5.65
C MET A 41 -17.58 17.71 -5.36
N THR A 42 -18.35 18.45 -6.15
CA THR A 42 -19.80 18.47 -6.07
C THR A 42 -20.39 17.21 -6.69
N CYS A 43 -21.67 17.00 -6.41
CA CYS A 43 -22.45 15.90 -6.96
C CYS A 43 -22.54 15.95 -8.50
N GLU A 44 -22.62 17.16 -9.08
CA GLU A 44 -22.72 17.39 -10.52
C GLU A 44 -21.37 17.15 -11.20
N GLU A 45 -20.28 17.70 -10.66
CA GLU A 45 -18.92 17.45 -11.15
C GLU A 45 -18.57 15.95 -11.13
N PHE A 46 -18.95 15.22 -10.08
CA PHE A 46 -18.72 13.78 -10.04
C PHE A 46 -19.54 13.04 -11.12
N GLU A 47 -20.77 13.46 -11.38
CA GLU A 47 -21.64 12.85 -12.37
C GLU A 47 -21.05 12.96 -13.78
N GLU A 48 -20.52 14.14 -14.13
CA GLU A 48 -19.78 14.37 -15.38
C GLU A 48 -18.48 13.55 -15.45
N LEU A 49 -17.74 13.45 -14.34
CA LEU A 49 -16.48 12.70 -14.27
C LEU A 49 -16.68 11.18 -14.21
N SER A 50 -17.88 10.71 -13.85
CA SER A 50 -18.15 9.32 -13.47
C SER A 50 -17.74 8.29 -14.53
N GLY A 51 -17.95 8.61 -15.81
CA GLY A 51 -17.56 7.76 -16.94
C GLY A 51 -16.03 7.64 -17.08
N ALA A 52 -15.32 8.78 -17.02
CA ALA A 52 -13.86 8.79 -17.07
C ALA A 52 -13.26 8.09 -15.85
N TYR A 53 -13.83 8.30 -14.67
CA TYR A 53 -13.41 7.64 -13.43
C TYR A 53 -13.61 6.11 -13.51
N ALA A 54 -14.73 5.65 -14.06
CA ALA A 54 -14.99 4.21 -14.25
C ALA A 54 -14.04 3.53 -15.26
N LEU A 55 -13.50 4.29 -16.21
CA LEU A 55 -12.50 3.84 -17.18
C LEU A 55 -11.05 4.03 -16.70
N ASP A 56 -10.84 4.46 -15.46
CA ASP A 56 -9.52 4.81 -14.90
C ASP A 56 -8.81 5.95 -15.67
N ALA A 57 -9.56 6.74 -16.46
CA ALA A 57 -9.07 7.76 -17.38
C ALA A 57 -9.09 9.17 -16.78
N VAL A 58 -8.74 9.28 -15.49
CA VAL A 58 -8.72 10.54 -14.73
C VAL A 58 -7.32 10.87 -14.23
N THR A 59 -7.07 12.14 -13.97
CA THR A 59 -5.84 12.59 -13.32
C THR A 59 -5.77 12.12 -11.86
N PRO A 60 -4.57 12.05 -11.24
CA PRO A 60 -4.44 11.70 -9.83
C PRO A 60 -5.20 12.65 -8.89
N ALA A 61 -5.30 13.94 -9.23
CA ALA A 61 -6.04 14.92 -8.43
C ALA A 61 -7.55 14.68 -8.47
N GLU A 62 -8.10 14.43 -9.67
CA GLU A 62 -9.50 14.07 -9.86
C GLU A 62 -9.85 12.75 -9.16
N ARG A 63 -8.96 11.75 -9.23
CA ARG A 63 -9.13 10.48 -8.52
C ARG A 63 -9.28 10.69 -7.01
N LEU A 64 -8.39 11.47 -6.40
CA LEU A 64 -8.45 11.76 -4.96
C LEU A 64 -9.72 12.52 -4.57
N ALA A 65 -10.16 13.46 -5.41
CA ALA A 65 -11.40 14.21 -5.21
C ALA A 65 -12.65 13.32 -5.29
N ALA A 66 -12.70 12.46 -6.31
CA ALA A 66 -13.76 11.47 -6.51
C ALA A 66 -13.84 10.47 -5.35
N GLU A 67 -12.70 9.92 -4.92
CA GLU A 67 -12.63 9.00 -3.77
C GLU A 67 -13.13 9.65 -2.47
N ALA A 68 -12.73 10.90 -2.22
CA ALA A 68 -13.23 11.67 -1.07
C ALA A 68 -14.73 11.92 -1.14
N HIS A 69 -15.28 12.21 -2.32
CA HIS A 69 -16.71 12.40 -2.53
C HIS A 69 -17.50 11.09 -2.32
N LEU A 70 -17.05 10.00 -2.96
CA LEU A 70 -17.68 8.68 -2.89
C LEU A 70 -17.71 8.10 -1.47
N ALA A 71 -16.76 8.49 -0.61
CA ALA A 71 -16.76 8.10 0.79
C ALA A 71 -17.91 8.73 1.61
N THR A 72 -18.56 9.79 1.10
CA THR A 72 -19.58 10.55 1.84
C THR A 72 -20.94 10.62 1.14
N CYS A 73 -20.99 10.41 -0.19
CA CYS A 73 -22.20 10.57 -0.98
C CYS A 73 -22.74 9.24 -1.53
N ALA A 74 -23.77 8.68 -0.87
CA ALA A 74 -24.39 7.41 -1.27
C ALA A 74 -25.05 7.45 -2.67
N ARG A 75 -25.56 8.63 -3.11
CA ARG A 75 -26.15 8.81 -4.45
C ARG A 75 -25.09 8.57 -5.52
N CYS A 76 -23.93 9.22 -5.39
CA CYS A 76 -22.82 9.11 -6.32
C CYS A 76 -22.16 7.72 -6.26
N THR A 77 -22.13 7.07 -5.09
CA THR A 77 -21.72 5.66 -5.01
C THR A 77 -22.63 4.76 -5.85
N ARG A 78 -23.96 4.93 -5.79
CA ARG A 78 -24.89 4.15 -6.62
C ARG A 78 -24.70 4.43 -8.10
N LEU A 79 -24.65 5.71 -8.49
CA LEU A 79 -24.36 6.12 -9.86
C LEU A 79 -23.08 5.46 -10.39
N PHE A 80 -22.00 5.50 -9.60
CA PHE A 80 -20.74 4.88 -10.01
C PHE A 80 -20.85 3.37 -10.22
N GLN A 81 -21.60 2.65 -9.39
CA GLN A 81 -21.83 1.21 -9.58
C GLN A 81 -22.62 0.93 -10.86
N GLU A 82 -23.61 1.74 -11.18
CA GLU A 82 -24.37 1.65 -12.43
C GLU A 82 -23.47 1.91 -13.65
N THR A 83 -22.69 3.00 -13.62
CA THR A 83 -21.71 3.33 -14.67
C THR A 83 -20.70 2.21 -14.85
N ARG A 84 -20.15 1.65 -13.76
CA ARG A 84 -19.21 0.53 -13.79
C ARG A 84 -19.84 -0.73 -14.40
N GLY A 85 -21.12 -0.97 -14.13
CA GLY A 85 -21.89 -2.04 -14.76
C GLY A 85 -21.89 -1.92 -16.28
N VAL A 86 -22.16 -0.74 -16.82
CA VAL A 86 -22.12 -0.49 -18.27
C VAL A 86 -20.70 -0.63 -18.83
N VAL A 87 -19.71 -0.04 -18.16
CA VAL A 87 -18.29 -0.13 -18.57
C VAL A 87 -17.81 -1.58 -18.64
N SER A 88 -18.29 -2.46 -17.75
CA SER A 88 -17.91 -3.89 -17.75
C SER A 88 -18.34 -4.66 -19.01
N LEU A 89 -19.26 -4.10 -19.81
CA LEU A 89 -19.72 -4.70 -21.07
C LEU A 89 -18.82 -4.31 -22.25
N LEU A 90 -18.05 -3.23 -22.16
CA LEU A 90 -17.20 -2.75 -23.25
C LEU A 90 -16.18 -3.80 -23.72
N PRO A 91 -15.50 -4.56 -22.83
CA PRO A 91 -14.59 -5.62 -23.27
C PRO A 91 -15.27 -6.70 -24.12
N LEU A 92 -16.58 -6.89 -24.01
CA LEU A 92 -17.33 -7.88 -24.80
C LEU A 92 -17.66 -7.38 -26.22
N SER A 93 -17.64 -6.08 -26.44
CA SER A 93 -17.92 -5.46 -27.75
C SER A 93 -16.71 -5.40 -28.68
N VAL A 94 -15.50 -5.68 -28.17
CA VAL A 94 -14.27 -5.64 -28.96
C VAL A 94 -13.85 -7.04 -29.42
N PRO A 95 -13.20 -7.17 -30.60
CA PRO A 95 -12.62 -8.43 -31.03
C PRO A 95 -11.60 -8.95 -30.00
N GLN A 96 -11.73 -10.22 -29.61
CA GLN A 96 -10.82 -10.86 -28.67
C GLN A 96 -9.59 -11.40 -29.40
N ILE A 97 -8.40 -11.07 -28.92
CA ILE A 97 -7.13 -11.57 -29.45
C ILE A 97 -6.58 -12.61 -28.47
N PRO A 98 -6.31 -13.86 -28.92
CA PRO A 98 -5.79 -14.88 -28.03
C PRO A 98 -4.38 -14.51 -27.53
N PRO A 99 -4.08 -14.68 -26.23
CA PRO A 99 -2.75 -14.42 -25.71
C PRO A 99 -1.74 -15.50 -26.18
N PRO A 100 -0.42 -15.21 -26.17
CA PRO A 100 0.60 -16.21 -26.44
C PRO A 100 0.52 -17.39 -25.45
N PRO A 101 0.70 -18.65 -25.89
CA PRO A 101 0.49 -19.83 -25.04
C PRO A 101 1.46 -19.90 -23.85
N SER A 102 2.65 -19.29 -23.98
CA SER A 102 3.66 -19.24 -22.90
C SER A 102 3.35 -18.21 -21.81
N LEU A 103 2.44 -17.26 -22.05
CA LEU A 103 2.18 -16.14 -21.13
C LEU A 103 1.61 -16.61 -19.79
N GLN A 104 0.70 -17.57 -19.81
CA GLN A 104 0.10 -18.12 -18.59
C GLN A 104 1.17 -18.74 -17.68
N GLY A 105 2.04 -19.60 -18.24
CA GLY A 105 3.11 -20.25 -17.48
C GLY A 105 4.09 -19.24 -16.86
N ARG A 106 4.43 -18.17 -17.61
CA ARG A 106 5.29 -17.09 -17.13
C ARG A 106 4.68 -16.34 -15.94
N ILE A 107 3.41 -15.95 -16.03
CA ILE A 107 2.70 -15.25 -14.94
C ILE A 107 2.61 -16.13 -13.70
N LEU A 108 2.21 -17.39 -13.85
CA LEU A 108 2.09 -18.32 -12.71
C LEU A 108 3.44 -18.63 -12.06
N SER A 109 4.53 -18.68 -12.83
CA SER A 109 5.87 -18.80 -12.25
C SER A 109 6.24 -17.56 -11.44
N ALA A 110 6.04 -16.36 -12.01
CA ALA A 110 6.34 -15.11 -11.31
C ALA A 110 5.58 -14.97 -9.98
N ILE A 111 4.30 -15.35 -9.94
CA ILE A 111 3.48 -15.35 -8.72
C ILE A 111 4.05 -16.32 -7.67
N ARG A 112 4.47 -17.53 -8.07
CA ARG A 112 5.10 -18.50 -7.15
C ARG A 112 6.41 -17.98 -6.58
N ASP A 113 7.23 -17.37 -7.42
CA ASP A 113 8.52 -16.83 -7.02
C ASP A 113 8.34 -15.68 -6.01
N GLU A 114 7.39 -14.77 -6.26
CA GLU A 114 7.02 -13.69 -5.32
C GLU A 114 6.46 -14.28 -4.01
N SER A 115 5.58 -15.27 -4.08
CA SER A 115 5.02 -15.93 -2.88
C SER A 115 6.08 -16.63 -2.03
N ASN A 116 7.05 -17.29 -2.68
CA ASN A 116 8.16 -17.94 -2.01
C ASN A 116 9.12 -16.91 -1.39
N SER A 117 9.29 -15.74 -2.01
CA SER A 117 10.09 -14.65 -1.44
C SER A 117 9.47 -14.04 -0.18
N ILE A 118 8.14 -13.99 -0.10
CA ILE A 118 7.39 -13.50 1.08
C ILE A 118 7.38 -14.56 2.20
N THR A 119 7.36 -15.84 1.83
CA THR A 119 7.25 -16.98 2.77
C THR A 119 8.62 -17.55 3.18
N GLY A 120 9.70 -17.19 2.48
CA GLY A 120 10.96 -17.92 2.52
C GLY A 120 12.18 -17.06 2.83
N GLN A 121 12.35 -16.71 4.11
CA GLN A 121 13.65 -17.02 4.71
C GLN A 121 13.57 -18.47 5.22
N PRO A 122 14.48 -19.37 4.81
CA PRO A 122 14.52 -20.71 5.36
C PRO A 122 14.89 -20.63 6.85
N THR A 123 13.97 -20.99 7.76
CA THR A 123 14.39 -21.62 9.00
C THR A 123 15.03 -22.95 8.59
N GLN A 124 16.36 -22.98 8.59
CA GLN A 124 17.13 -24.21 8.49
C GLN A 124 16.54 -25.24 9.47
N PRO A 125 16.34 -26.50 9.07
CA PRO A 125 15.99 -27.55 10.02
C PRO A 125 17.21 -27.73 10.93
N MET A 126 17.18 -27.09 12.10
CA MET A 126 18.13 -27.36 13.15
C MET A 126 17.88 -28.80 13.59
N GLY A 127 18.93 -29.62 13.50
CA GLY A 127 18.87 -31.06 13.66
C GLY A 127 18.26 -31.54 14.98
N ASP A 128 17.83 -32.79 14.92
CA ASP A 128 17.86 -33.76 16.02
C ASP A 128 16.94 -33.46 17.22
N ALA A 129 15.70 -33.03 16.98
CA ALA A 129 14.68 -33.09 18.02
C ALA A 129 14.01 -34.48 18.06
N SER A 130 14.57 -35.36 18.91
CA SER A 130 13.93 -36.60 19.34
C SER A 130 12.48 -36.34 19.77
N VAL A 131 11.53 -36.95 19.07
CA VAL A 131 10.11 -36.97 19.44
C VAL A 131 9.96 -37.77 20.74
N PRO A 132 9.44 -37.20 21.85
CA PRO A 132 9.14 -38.01 23.03
C PRO A 132 7.91 -38.86 22.73
N SER A 133 8.10 -40.18 22.78
CA SER A 133 7.06 -41.18 22.52
C SER A 133 5.87 -41.02 23.50
N PRO A 134 4.62 -41.20 23.04
CA PRO A 134 3.46 -41.06 23.91
C PRO A 134 3.41 -42.22 24.92
N ARG A 135 3.33 -41.88 26.20
CA ARG A 135 3.25 -42.88 27.29
C ARG A 135 1.94 -43.67 27.18
N PRO A 136 1.95 -45.00 27.23
CA PRO A 136 0.72 -45.78 27.29
C PRO A 136 0.07 -45.54 28.66
N HIS A 137 -1.14 -44.99 28.67
CA HIS A 137 -1.94 -44.93 29.89
C HIS A 137 -2.46 -46.35 30.17
N LEU A 138 -2.03 -46.96 31.28
CA LEU A 138 -2.60 -48.24 31.72
C LEU A 138 -4.08 -48.01 32.06
N SER A 139 -4.97 -48.59 31.26
CA SER A 139 -6.38 -48.76 31.62
C SER A 139 -6.48 -49.81 32.70
N ARG A 140 -6.71 -49.36 33.94
CA ARG A 140 -7.01 -50.21 35.08
C ARG A 140 -8.45 -50.71 34.95
N PHE A 141 -8.62 -51.89 34.37
CA PHE A 141 -9.88 -52.63 34.40
C PHE A 141 -10.16 -53.09 35.84
N HIS A 142 -11.33 -52.75 36.37
CA HIS A 142 -11.92 -53.38 37.56
C HIS A 142 -13.42 -53.57 37.35
N GLY A 143 -13.86 -54.82 37.54
CA GLY A 143 -15.19 -55.21 38.02
C GLY A 143 -16.32 -55.13 37.00
#